data_AF-A0A352K0I1-F1
#
_entry.id   AF-A0A352K0I1-F1
#
_cell.length_a   1.000
_cell.length_b   1.000
_cell.length_c   1.000
_cell.angle_alpha   90.00
_cell.angle_beta   90.00
_cell.angle_gamma   90.00
#
_symmetry.space_group_name_H-M   'P 1'
#
loop_
_entity.id
_entity.type
_entity.pdbx_description
1 polymer ?
#
loop_
_entity_poly.entity_id
_entity_poly.type
_entity_poly.pdbx_seq_one_letter_code
_entity_poly.pdbx_strand_id
1 'polypeptide(L)'
;MSLMQNLNTLIQYGLPGHMLSRAVGQLAFCEIPQVKNTLIQQFIKRFEIQMDEVAEPSLDAYPHFNAFFTRALKAGIRPLAGTDQIASPADGTIFSGGQLSGDTRLTAKGHHFALAELLGSHEYD
;
A
#
# COMPACT_ATOMS: atom_id res chain seq x y z
N MET A 1 5.33 -10.08 -21.80
CA MET A 1 6.05 -9.75 -20.54
C MET A 1 7.54 -9.77 -20.81
N SER A 2 8.29 -8.84 -20.24
CA SER A 2 9.77 -8.79 -20.34
C SER A 2 10.40 -9.98 -19.61
N LEU A 3 11.56 -10.46 -20.09
CA LEU A 3 12.31 -11.58 -19.47
C LEU A 3 12.54 -11.36 -17.96
N MET A 4 12.82 -10.12 -17.56
CA MET A 4 12.99 -9.72 -16.16
C MET A 4 11.69 -9.81 -15.35
N GLN A 5 10.54 -9.53 -15.96
CA GLN A 5 9.24 -9.67 -15.29
C GLN A 5 8.93 -11.14 -15.02
N ASN A 6 9.21 -12.02 -15.98
CA ASN A 6 9.02 -13.46 -15.83
C ASN A 6 9.92 -14.03 -14.72
N LEU A 7 11.19 -13.62 -14.66
CA LEU A 7 12.12 -14.05 -13.63
C LEU A 7 11.68 -13.59 -12.22
N ASN A 8 11.27 -12.33 -12.09
CA ASN A 8 10.74 -11.80 -10.83
C ASN A 8 9.47 -12.53 -10.38
N THR A 9 8.62 -12.91 -11.33
CA THR A 9 7.38 -13.65 -11.07
C THR A 9 7.69 -15.07 -10.59
N LEU A 10 8.65 -15.76 -11.21
CA LEU A 10 9.09 -17.09 -10.80
C LEU A 10 9.68 -17.10 -9.38
N ILE A 11 10.46 -16.08 -9.02
CA ILE A 11 10.97 -15.92 -7.66
C ILE A 11 9.83 -15.77 -6.65
N GLN A 12 8.78 -14.99 -6.99
CA GLN A 12 7.61 -14.82 -6.13
C GLN A 12 6.84 -16.13 -5.94
N TYR A 13 6.73 -16.99 -6.96
CA TYR A 13 6.07 -18.30 -6.84
C TYR A 13 6.79 -19.27 -5.90
N GLY A 14 8.12 -19.21 -5.84
CA GLY A 14 8.92 -20.09 -4.97
C GLY A 14 9.05 -19.60 -3.52
N LEU A 15 8.76 -18.32 -3.26
CA LEU A 15 8.86 -17.73 -1.92
C LEU A 15 7.65 -18.11 -1.06
N PRO A 16 7.86 -18.57 0.20
CA PRO A 16 6.75 -18.85 1.12
C PRO A 16 6.15 -17.53 1.62
N GLY A 17 5.26 -16.92 0.81
CA GLY A 17 4.75 -15.57 1.01
C GLY A 17 4.14 -15.33 2.40
N HIS A 18 3.40 -16.32 2.93
CA HIS A 18 2.81 -16.21 4.28
C HIS A 18 3.87 -16.18 5.38
N MET A 19 4.91 -17.02 5.30
CA MET A 19 5.97 -17.05 6.31
C MET A 19 6.78 -15.75 6.26
N LEU A 20 7.13 -15.31 5.05
CA LEU A 20 7.85 -14.06 4.85
C LEU A 20 7.02 -12.87 5.37
N SER A 21 5.73 -12.81 5.05
CA SER A 21 4.83 -11.76 5.54
C SER A 21 4.78 -11.73 7.07
N ARG A 22 4.70 -12.88 7.74
CA ARG A 22 4.70 -12.96 9.20
C ARG A 22 6.04 -12.51 9.80
N ALA A 23 7.16 -12.93 9.21
CA ALA A 23 8.48 -12.53 9.66
C ALA A 23 8.72 -11.02 9.49
N VAL A 24 8.34 -10.46 8.34
CA VAL A 24 8.39 -9.00 8.10
C VAL A 24 7.45 -8.27 9.06
N GLY A 25 6.26 -8.80 9.33
CA GLY A 25 5.34 -8.26 10.33
C GLY A 25 5.98 -8.18 11.71
N GLN A 26 6.57 -9.28 12.20
CA GLN A 26 7.29 -9.29 13.48
C GLN A 26 8.42 -8.25 13.53
N LEU A 27 9.18 -8.13 12.45
CA LEU A 27 10.24 -7.13 12.32
C LEU A 27 9.69 -5.69 12.29
N ALA A 28 8.55 -5.47 11.65
CA ALA A 28 7.86 -4.17 11.59
C ALA A 28 7.32 -3.71 12.95
N PHE A 29 7.05 -4.64 13.86
CA PHE A 29 6.65 -4.39 15.26
C PHE A 29 7.83 -4.46 16.25
N CYS A 30 9.08 -4.56 15.78
CA CYS A 30 10.25 -4.56 16.65
C CYS A 30 10.47 -3.17 17.26
N GLU A 31 10.61 -3.11 18.59
CA GLU A 31 10.79 -1.86 19.35
C GLU A 31 12.26 -1.52 19.66
N ILE A 32 13.21 -2.37 19.25
CA ILE A 32 14.64 -2.11 19.46
C ILE A 32 15.02 -0.82 18.71
N PRO A 33 15.47 0.25 19.40
CA PRO A 33 15.63 1.58 18.78
C PRO A 33 16.53 1.58 17.56
N GLN A 34 17.64 0.85 17.59
CA GLN A 34 18.56 0.73 16.46
C GLN A 34 17.91 0.05 15.25
N VAL A 35 17.11 -0.99 15.48
CA VAL A 35 16.43 -1.74 14.41
C VAL A 35 15.32 -0.88 13.81
N LYS A 36 14.40 -0.37 14.63
CA LYS A 36 13.26 0.43 14.15
C LYS A 36 13.72 1.71 13.44
N ASN A 37 14.69 2.44 14.01
CA ASN A 37 15.14 3.71 13.44
C ASN A 37 15.88 3.47 12.11
N THR A 38 16.67 2.39 12.01
CA THR A 38 17.30 2.01 10.74
C THR A 38 16.26 1.70 9.67
N LEU A 39 15.22 0.91 10.00
CA LEU A 39 14.15 0.58 9.05
C LEU A 39 13.39 1.82 8.59
N ILE A 40 13.02 2.71 9.53
CA ILE A 40 12.31 3.95 9.21
C ILE A 40 13.17 4.85 8.31
N GLN A 41 14.45 5.05 8.63
CA GLN A 41 15.35 5.88 7.84
C GLN A 41 15.55 5.33 6.41
N GLN A 42 15.73 4.01 6.28
CA GLN A 42 15.83 3.38 4.97
C GLN A 42 14.53 3.52 4.17
N PHE A 43 13.37 3.42 4.82
CA PHE A 43 12.08 3.60 4.20
C PHE A 43 11.86 5.04 3.72
N ILE A 44 12.18 6.05 4.55
CA ILE A 44 12.15 7.47 4.18
C ILE A 44 13.02 7.71 2.95
N LYS A 45 14.26 7.20 2.96
CA LYS A 45 15.20 7.40 1.86
C LYS A 45 14.77 6.66 0.59
N ARG A 46 14.27 5.44 0.70
CA ARG A 46 13.93 4.60 -0.46
C ARG A 46 12.67 5.07 -1.18
N PHE A 47 11.69 5.54 -0.43
CA PHE A 47 10.39 5.97 -0.96
C PHE A 47 10.23 7.49 -0.99
N GLU A 48 11.31 8.23 -0.74
CA GLU A 48 11.36 9.70 -0.80
C GLU A 48 10.22 10.37 -0.04
N ILE A 49 10.02 9.91 1.20
CA ILE A 49 8.90 10.37 2.02
C ILE A 49 9.04 11.86 2.33
N GLN A 50 7.99 12.63 2.02
CA GLN A 50 7.86 14.04 2.37
C GLN A 50 7.68 14.20 3.88
N MET A 51 8.80 14.35 4.59
CA MET A 51 8.82 14.47 6.05
C MET A 51 8.22 15.78 6.56
N ASP A 52 8.11 16.79 5.69
CA ASP A 52 7.43 18.05 5.96
C ASP A 52 5.91 17.92 6.06
N GLU A 53 5.31 16.86 5.51
CA GLU A 53 3.88 16.55 5.66
C GLU A 53 3.57 15.76 6.93
N VAL A 54 4.57 15.14 7.56
CA VAL A 54 4.39 14.27 8.73
C VAL A 54 4.11 15.10 9.98
N ALA A 55 3.09 14.71 10.76
CA ALA A 55 2.68 15.44 11.96
C ALA A 55 3.77 15.44 13.04
N GLU A 56 4.40 14.29 13.27
CA GLU A 56 5.49 14.11 14.22
C GLU A 56 6.75 13.62 13.48
N PRO A 57 7.75 14.49 13.23
CA PRO A 57 8.94 14.13 12.47
C PRO A 57 9.98 13.35 13.30
N SER A 58 9.90 13.35 14.63
CA SER A 58 10.85 12.64 15.49
C SER A 58 10.66 11.12 15.39
N LEU A 59 11.75 10.40 15.10
CA LEU A 59 11.71 8.93 15.03
C LEU A 59 11.50 8.28 16.40
N ASP A 60 11.84 8.97 17.47
CA ASP A 60 11.70 8.48 18.84
C ASP A 60 10.23 8.47 19.31
N ALA A 61 9.36 9.22 18.64
CA ALA A 61 7.92 9.21 18.91
C ALA A 61 7.22 7.93 18.43
N TYR A 62 7.87 7.13 17.58
CA TYR A 62 7.31 5.89 17.05
C TYR A 62 7.92 4.67 17.74
N PRO A 63 7.13 3.82 18.42
CA PRO A 63 7.65 2.65 19.14
C PRO A 63 8.26 1.60 18.21
N HIS A 64 7.80 1.49 16.96
CA HIS A 64 8.28 0.54 15.97
C HIS A 64 8.03 1.07 14.53
N PHE A 65 8.56 0.38 13.52
CA PHE A 65 8.40 0.77 12.11
C PHE A 65 6.94 0.90 11.68
N ASN A 66 6.09 -0.07 12.05
CA ASN A 66 4.68 -0.05 11.63
C ASN A 66 3.90 1.16 12.16
N ALA A 67 4.28 1.73 13.32
CA ALA A 67 3.68 2.96 13.83
C ALA A 67 4.04 4.17 12.96
N PHE A 68 5.26 4.21 12.43
CA PHE A 68 5.68 5.20 11.43
C PHE A 68 5.02 4.96 10.06
N PHE A 69 4.83 3.69 9.67
CA PHE A 69 4.16 3.34 8.41
C PHE A 69 2.75 3.95 8.33
N THR A 70 2.02 3.93 9.44
CA THR A 70 0.69 4.56 9.61
C THR A 70 0.76 5.97 10.23
N ARG A 71 1.87 6.69 10.09
CA ARG A 71 2.06 8.03 10.67
C ARG A 71 0.94 8.98 10.28
N ALA A 72 0.57 9.85 11.22
CA ALA A 72 -0.37 10.93 10.95
C ALA A 72 0.27 12.00 10.07
N LEU A 73 -0.53 12.60 9.20
CA LEU A 73 -0.18 13.79 8.45
C LEU A 73 -0.55 15.05 9.24
N LYS A 74 0.13 16.17 8.97
CA LYS A 74 -0.20 17.47 9.57
C LYS A 74 -1.66 17.84 9.29
N ALA A 75 -2.32 18.41 10.28
CA ALA A 75 -3.69 18.88 10.11
C ALA A 75 -3.78 19.93 8.98
N GLY A 76 -4.83 19.84 8.17
CA GLY A 76 -5.13 20.82 7.12
C GLY A 76 -4.40 20.64 5.79
N ILE A 77 -3.43 19.72 5.67
CA ILE A 77 -2.71 19.51 4.39
C ILE A 77 -3.48 18.70 3.35
N ARG A 78 -4.63 18.13 3.75
CA ARG A 78 -5.60 17.42 2.90
C ARG A 78 -7.01 18.00 3.18
N PRO A 79 -7.36 19.16 2.63
CA PRO A 79 -8.70 19.71 2.80
C PRO A 79 -9.75 18.76 2.22
N LEU A 80 -10.82 18.52 2.97
CA LEU A 80 -11.91 17.66 2.53
C LEU A 80 -12.75 18.35 1.45
N ALA A 81 -13.24 17.55 0.51
CA ALA A 81 -14.15 18.02 -0.53
C ALA A 81 -15.51 18.47 0.06
N GLY A 82 -16.24 19.30 -0.68
CA GLY A 82 -17.58 19.75 -0.29
C GLY A 82 -18.62 18.62 -0.28
N THR A 83 -19.84 18.92 0.20
CA THR A 83 -20.92 17.92 0.35
C THR A 83 -21.40 17.30 -0.96
N ASP A 84 -21.22 18.02 -2.07
CA ASP A 84 -21.70 17.61 -3.40
C ASP A 84 -20.56 17.04 -4.27
N GLN A 85 -19.46 16.62 -3.64
CA GLN A 85 -18.24 16.14 -4.31
C GLN A 85 -17.78 14.79 -3.73
N ILE A 86 -17.20 13.95 -4.57
CA ILE A 86 -16.54 12.72 -4.14
C ILE A 86 -15.06 13.01 -3.95
N ALA A 87 -14.55 12.83 -2.72
CA ALA A 87 -13.14 12.96 -2.42
C ALA A 87 -12.36 11.69 -2.81
N SER A 88 -11.08 11.84 -3.15
CA SER A 88 -10.18 10.68 -3.20
C SER A 88 -10.08 10.04 -1.82
N PRO A 89 -10.19 8.71 -1.69
CA PRO A 89 -10.11 8.05 -0.39
C PRO A 89 -8.68 7.96 0.16
N ALA A 90 -7.67 8.15 -0.69
CA ALA A 90 -6.27 8.00 -0.32
C ALA A 90 -5.33 8.82 -1.24
N ASP A 91 -4.11 9.05 -0.75
CA ASP A 91 -3.00 9.54 -1.55
C ASP A 91 -2.46 8.41 -2.44
N GLY A 92 -2.28 8.65 -3.74
CA GLY A 92 -1.79 7.63 -4.65
C GLY A 92 -1.91 8.03 -6.11
N THR A 93 -1.92 7.02 -6.98
CA THR A 93 -2.05 7.18 -8.43
C THR A 93 -3.22 6.35 -8.92
N ILE A 94 -4.02 6.92 -9.82
CA ILE A 94 -5.11 6.19 -10.46
C ILE A 94 -4.49 5.18 -11.43
N PHE A 95 -4.65 3.90 -11.10
CA PHE A 95 -4.21 2.81 -11.98
C PHE A 95 -5.19 2.58 -13.14
N SER A 96 -6.49 2.60 -12.85
CA SER A 96 -7.56 2.42 -13.82
C SER A 96 -8.86 3.05 -13.29
N GLY A 97 -9.72 3.51 -14.18
CA GLY A 97 -11.03 4.07 -13.86
C GLY A 97 -11.93 4.09 -15.09
N GLY A 98 -13.24 3.98 -14.88
CA GLY A 98 -14.20 3.94 -15.98
C GLY A 98 -15.59 3.51 -15.53
N GLN A 99 -16.50 3.42 -16.49
CA GLN A 99 -17.86 2.95 -16.25
C GLN A 99 -17.89 1.42 -16.27
N LEU A 100 -18.62 0.84 -15.31
CA LEU A 100 -18.95 -0.58 -15.32
C LEU A 100 -20.21 -0.78 -16.17
N SER A 101 -20.14 -1.67 -17.16
CA SER A 101 -21.23 -2.29 -17.92
C SER A 101 -21.34 -3.79 -17.62
N GLY A 102 -22.41 -4.46 -18.07
CA GLY A 102 -22.69 -5.88 -17.74
C GLY A 102 -21.55 -6.86 -18.04
N ASP A 103 -20.73 -6.57 -19.05
CA ASP A 103 -19.64 -7.46 -19.49
C ASP A 103 -18.29 -7.05 -18.87
N THR A 104 -18.30 -6.14 -17.88
CA THR A 104 -17.06 -5.46 -17.45
C THR A 104 -16.12 -6.41 -16.75
N ARG A 105 -14.93 -6.51 -17.34
CA ARG A 105 -13.80 -7.23 -16.78
C ARG A 105 -12.76 -6.26 -16.29
N LEU A 106 -12.52 -6.27 -14.99
CA LEU A 106 -11.48 -5.46 -14.39
C LEU A 106 -10.13 -6.04 -14.79
N THR A 107 -9.27 -5.20 -15.37
CA THR A 107 -7.93 -5.65 -15.79
C THR A 107 -6.92 -5.27 -14.72
N ALA A 108 -6.29 -6.27 -14.10
CA ALA A 108 -5.15 -6.06 -13.22
C ALA A 108 -4.01 -7.01 -13.60
N LYS A 109 -2.81 -6.46 -13.79
CA LYS A 109 -1.59 -7.22 -14.14
C LYS A 109 -1.75 -8.13 -15.39
N GLY A 110 -2.56 -7.73 -16.37
CA GLY A 110 -2.83 -8.51 -17.58
C GLY A 110 -3.85 -9.65 -17.41
N HIS A 111 -4.48 -9.75 -16.24
CA HIS A 111 -5.57 -10.67 -15.96
C HIS A 111 -6.89 -9.91 -15.93
N HIS A 112 -7.95 -10.57 -16.44
CA HIS A 112 -9.31 -10.07 -16.43
C HIS A 112 -10.08 -10.74 -15.29
N PHE A 113 -10.70 -9.93 -14.44
CA PHE A 113 -11.50 -10.38 -13.31
C PHE A 113 -12.96 -10.01 -13.53
N ALA A 114 -13.86 -10.97 -13.34
CA ALA A 114 -15.29 -10.69 -13.30
C ALA A 114 -15.66 -9.98 -11.98
N LEU A 115 -16.79 -9.27 -11.97
CA LEU A 115 -17.25 -8.58 -10.76
C LEU A 115 -17.63 -9.58 -9.65
N ALA A 116 -18.27 -10.69 -10.01
CA ALA A 116 -18.57 -11.79 -9.10
C ALA A 116 -17.31 -12.34 -8.40
N GLU A 117 -16.21 -12.51 -9.14
CA GLU A 117 -14.92 -12.97 -8.59
C GLU A 117 -14.30 -11.94 -7.65
N LEU A 118 -14.38 -10.65 -7.99
CA LEU A 118 -13.84 -9.58 -7.15
C LEU A 118 -14.61 -9.47 -5.83
N LEU A 119 -15.95 -9.55 -5.89
CA LEU A 119 -16.82 -9.39 -4.73
C LEU A 119 -17.04 -10.70 -3.96
N GLY A 120 -16.66 -11.84 -4.53
CA GLY A 120 -16.89 -13.17 -3.95
C GLY A 120 -18.37 -13.52 -3.84
N SER A 121 -19.22 -13.05 -4.76
CA SER A 121 -20.67 -13.24 -4.73
C SER A 121 -21.23 -13.54 -6.12
N HIS A 122 -22.12 -14.53 -6.21
CA HIS A 122 -22.87 -14.90 -7.42
C HIS A 122 -24.00 -13.93 -7.78
N GLU A 123 -24.28 -12.93 -6.96
CA GLU A 123 -25.25 -11.88 -7.26
C GLU A 123 -24.85 -11.04 -8.49
N TYR A 124 -23.56 -11.05 -8.83
CA TYR A 124 -22.95 -10.24 -9.88
C TYR A 124 -22.41 -11.07 -11.06
N ASP A 125 -22.95 -12.27 -11.25
CA ASP A 125 -22.74 -13.10 -12.46
C ASP A 125 -23.45 -12.51 -13.69
#